data_AF-A0A7R9U3D0-F1
#
_entry.id   AF-A0A7R9U3D0-F1
#
_cell.length_a   1.000
_cell.length_b   1.000
_cell.length_c   1.000
_cell.angle_alpha   90.00
_cell.angle_beta   90.00
_cell.angle_gamma   90.00
#
_symmetry.space_group_name_H-M   'P 1'
#
loop_
_entity.id
_entity.type
_entity.pdbx_description
1 polymer ?
#
loop_
_entity_poly.entity_id
_entity_poly.type
_entity_poly.pdbx_seq_one_letter_code
_entity_poly.pdbx_strand_id
1 'polypeptide(L)'
;DAIDPSVHITERQPTSRPPGAEPTAQTSTMPDFKLELKPAPENKWICEFAGKEQGVVEITVESFNQSVYLYKCEDVTVVVSGKFNSILVDNCKKTKVLVDSCMSTFEVCNCSRMQVQVKESAPSIAIDKTDGCLVYLSEQMLADEAFSITAAKSSEMNVSFPFGPDGDYVERPLPEQFVYKINTSGAEPSVSAEISELYSS
;
A
#
# COMPACT_ATOMS: atom_id res chain seq x y z
N ASP A 1 0.93 33.35 -35.18
CA ASP A 1 2.08 33.05 -34.32
C ASP A 1 2.64 31.68 -34.62
N ALA A 2 3.79 31.68 -35.29
CA ALA A 2 4.51 30.49 -35.72
C ALA A 2 5.35 29.95 -34.56
N ILE A 3 5.27 28.64 -34.33
CA ILE A 3 6.07 27.93 -33.34
C ILE A 3 7.55 28.02 -33.78
N ASP A 4 8.39 28.51 -32.88
CA ASP A 4 9.84 28.63 -33.06
C ASP A 4 10.47 27.22 -33.28
N PRO A 5 11.11 26.97 -34.44
CA PRO A 5 11.70 25.66 -34.76
C PRO A 5 12.99 25.35 -34.00
N SER A 6 13.41 26.17 -33.02
CA SER A 6 14.70 26.02 -32.33
C SER A 6 14.66 25.22 -31.01
N VAL A 7 13.55 24.57 -30.64
CA VAL A 7 13.54 23.63 -29.50
C VAL A 7 14.29 22.35 -29.90
N HIS A 8 15.60 22.34 -29.68
CA HIS A 8 16.42 21.14 -29.75
C HIS A 8 16.01 20.16 -28.65
N ILE A 9 15.28 19.10 -29.03
CA ILE A 9 15.17 17.90 -28.22
C ILE A 9 16.53 17.19 -28.31
N THR A 10 17.34 17.29 -27.26
CA THR A 10 18.56 16.51 -27.15
C THR A 10 18.19 15.03 -26.96
N GLU A 11 18.14 14.26 -28.05
CA GLU A 11 18.06 12.80 -28.01
C GLU A 11 19.28 12.28 -27.21
N ARG A 12 19.03 11.68 -26.04
CA ARG A 12 20.05 10.90 -25.35
C ARG A 12 20.18 9.56 -26.05
N GLN A 13 21.30 9.38 -26.73
CA GLN A 13 21.71 8.11 -27.35
C GLN A 13 21.74 6.99 -26.29
N PRO A 14 21.12 5.81 -26.53
CA PRO A 14 21.22 4.69 -25.62
C PRO A 14 22.63 4.10 -25.68
N THR A 15 23.37 4.19 -24.57
CA THR A 15 24.67 3.52 -24.43
C THR A 15 24.45 2.02 -24.24
N SER A 16 24.96 1.22 -25.17
CA SER A 16 24.96 -0.24 -25.09
C SER A 16 25.79 -0.70 -23.90
N ARG A 17 25.17 -1.43 -22.97
CA ARG A 17 25.82 -2.09 -21.84
C ARG A 17 26.71 -3.23 -22.35
N PRO A 18 27.98 -3.37 -21.90
CA PRO A 18 28.81 -4.50 -22.28
C PRO A 18 28.25 -5.81 -21.69
N PRO A 19 28.29 -6.93 -22.43
CA PRO A 19 27.87 -8.23 -21.94
C PRO A 19 28.96 -8.86 -21.08
N GLY A 20 28.58 -9.41 -19.92
CA GLY A 20 29.45 -10.32 -19.15
C GLY A 20 29.91 -9.79 -17.80
N ALA A 21 29.01 -9.79 -16.83
CA ALA A 21 29.34 -10.13 -15.45
C ALA A 21 28.17 -10.94 -14.92
N GLU A 22 28.36 -12.25 -14.75
CA GLU A 22 27.43 -13.06 -13.97
C GLU A 22 27.31 -12.43 -12.57
N PRO A 23 26.09 -12.17 -12.07
CA PRO A 23 25.93 -11.73 -10.70
C PRO A 23 26.35 -12.90 -9.80
N THR A 24 27.52 -12.77 -9.18
CA THR A 24 27.91 -13.61 -8.06
C THR A 24 26.78 -13.56 -7.05
N ALA A 25 26.12 -14.70 -6.83
CA ALA A 25 25.04 -14.81 -5.85
C ALA A 25 25.62 -14.49 -4.47
N GLN A 26 25.52 -13.23 -4.06
CA GLN A 26 25.66 -12.86 -2.67
C GLN A 26 24.45 -13.47 -1.96
N THR A 27 24.69 -14.56 -1.24
CA THR A 27 23.78 -15.05 -0.23
C THR A 27 23.67 -13.98 0.85
N SER A 28 22.79 -13.00 0.65
CA SER A 28 22.40 -12.08 1.69
C SER A 28 21.59 -12.88 2.69
N THR A 29 22.19 -13.27 3.80
CA THR A 29 21.44 -13.71 4.98
C THR A 29 20.55 -12.53 5.38
N MET A 30 19.23 -12.71 5.35
CA MET A 30 18.32 -11.68 5.85
C MET A 30 18.65 -11.42 7.33
N PRO A 31 18.54 -10.18 7.82
CA PRO A 31 18.70 -9.89 9.24
C PRO A 31 17.72 -10.70 10.09
N ASP A 32 18.07 -10.93 11.36
CA ASP A 32 17.23 -11.69 12.29
C ASP A 32 15.88 -10.99 12.54
N PHE A 33 14.84 -11.79 12.78
CA PHE A 33 13.53 -11.32 13.17
C PHE A 33 13.59 -10.45 14.44
N LYS A 34 12.87 -9.34 14.42
CA LYS A 34 12.82 -8.39 15.53
C LYS A 34 11.39 -7.96 15.81
N LEU A 35 11.00 -8.07 17.08
CA LEU A 35 9.74 -7.53 17.60
C LEU A 35 10.01 -6.83 18.93
N GLU A 36 9.77 -5.52 18.99
CA GLU A 36 9.95 -4.73 20.21
C GLU A 36 8.96 -3.56 20.29
N LEU A 37 8.62 -3.15 21.50
CA LEU A 37 7.96 -1.87 21.77
C LEU A 37 9.01 -0.83 22.14
N LYS A 38 9.16 0.21 21.31
CA LYS A 38 9.93 1.40 21.68
C LYS A 38 9.16 2.21 22.72
N PRO A 39 9.78 2.54 23.86
CA PRO A 39 9.14 3.33 24.90
C PRO A 39 8.91 4.78 24.45
N ALA A 40 8.29 5.58 25.31
CA ALA A 40 8.16 7.01 25.09
C ALA A 40 9.53 7.66 24.80
N PRO A 41 9.60 8.65 23.89
CA PRO A 41 8.46 9.34 23.26
C PRO A 41 7.89 8.65 22.01
N GLU A 42 8.52 7.59 21.50
CA GLU A 42 8.08 6.97 20.23
C GLU A 42 6.79 6.17 20.38
N ASN A 43 6.61 5.48 21.51
CA ASN A 43 5.44 4.61 21.78
C ASN A 43 5.10 3.75 20.56
N LYS A 44 6.09 3.04 20.01
CA LYS A 44 5.99 2.42 18.68
C LYS A 44 6.38 0.95 18.73
N TRP A 45 5.48 0.09 18.30
CA TRP A 45 5.80 -1.30 18.00
C TRP A 45 6.59 -1.38 16.70
N ILE A 46 7.73 -2.07 16.75
CA ILE A 46 8.63 -2.31 15.64
C ILE A 46 8.65 -3.82 15.40
N CYS A 47 8.19 -4.25 14.22
CA CYS A 47 8.25 -5.63 13.76
C CYS A 47 9.03 -5.66 12.44
N GLU A 48 10.23 -6.22 12.44
CA GLU A 48 11.13 -6.24 11.29
C GLU A 48 11.55 -7.66 10.95
N PHE A 49 11.68 -7.96 9.65
CA PHE A 49 12.22 -9.22 9.14
C PHE A 49 11.44 -10.47 9.58
N ALA A 50 10.16 -10.33 9.93
CA ALA A 50 9.32 -11.49 10.21
C ALA A 50 9.13 -12.30 8.91
N GLY A 51 9.39 -13.61 8.99
CA GLY A 51 9.38 -14.52 7.87
C GLY A 51 8.42 -15.68 8.05
N LYS A 52 8.44 -16.57 7.06
CA LYS A 52 7.75 -17.87 7.10
C LYS A 52 7.99 -18.69 8.37
N GLU A 53 9.18 -18.57 8.98
CA GLU A 53 9.53 -19.29 10.21
C GLU A 53 8.68 -18.84 11.41
N GLN A 54 8.29 -17.57 11.47
CA GLN A 54 7.37 -17.08 12.50
C GLN A 54 5.95 -17.55 12.20
N GLY A 55 5.54 -17.59 10.93
CA GLY A 55 4.20 -17.99 10.48
C GLY A 55 3.13 -16.98 10.84
N VAL A 56 2.90 -16.77 12.15
CA VAL A 56 2.02 -15.76 12.72
C VAL A 56 2.78 -14.95 13.78
N VAL A 57 2.73 -13.63 13.68
CA VAL A 57 3.25 -12.69 14.68
C VAL A 57 2.08 -11.92 15.29
N GLU A 58 1.95 -11.97 16.61
CA GLU A 58 0.89 -11.28 17.34
C GLU A 58 1.45 -10.06 18.08
N ILE A 59 0.80 -8.90 17.90
CA ILE A 59 1.09 -7.64 18.58
C ILE A 59 -0.19 -7.23 19.32
N THR A 60 -0.12 -7.12 20.64
CA THR A 60 -1.23 -6.61 21.44
C THR A 60 -0.94 -5.17 21.84
N VAL A 61 -1.75 -4.23 21.35
CA VAL A 61 -1.64 -2.82 21.66
C VAL A 61 -2.55 -2.47 22.82
N GLU A 62 -1.95 -2.06 23.94
CA GLU A 62 -2.68 -1.74 25.17
C GLU A 62 -3.09 -0.26 25.27
N SER A 63 -2.51 0.61 24.43
CA SER A 63 -2.75 2.05 24.49
C SER A 63 -2.96 2.66 23.10
N PHE A 64 -4.01 3.45 22.96
CA PHE A 64 -4.42 4.07 21.70
C PHE A 64 -3.42 5.07 21.12
N ASN A 65 -2.47 5.56 21.93
CA ASN A 65 -1.41 6.45 21.45
C ASN A 65 -0.21 5.69 20.84
N GLN A 66 -0.22 4.35 20.88
CA GLN A 66 0.86 3.55 20.30
C GLN A 66 0.69 3.47 18.78
N SER A 67 1.81 3.42 18.06
CA SER A 67 1.84 3.20 16.61
C SER A 67 2.53 1.88 16.28
N VAL A 68 2.27 1.33 15.09
CA VAL A 68 2.86 0.07 14.63
C VAL A 68 3.67 0.31 13.35
N TYR A 69 4.85 -0.28 13.28
CA TYR A 69 5.70 -0.27 12.09
C TYR A 69 6.10 -1.70 11.75
N LEU A 70 5.71 -2.14 10.55
CA LEU A 70 6.06 -3.44 9.98
C LEU A 70 7.05 -3.20 8.85
N TYR A 71 8.23 -3.81 8.91
CA TYR A 71 9.29 -3.60 7.93
C TYR A 71 9.89 -4.90 7.42
N LYS A 72 9.93 -5.07 6.09
CA LYS A 72 10.54 -6.26 5.47
C LYS A 72 10.02 -7.59 6.01
N CYS A 73 8.73 -7.64 6.35
CA CYS A 73 8.06 -8.89 6.68
C CYS A 73 7.70 -9.63 5.38
N GLU A 74 8.03 -10.93 5.27
CA GLU A 74 7.79 -11.73 4.07
C GLU A 74 7.19 -13.12 4.37
N ASP A 75 6.12 -13.48 3.65
CA ASP A 75 5.46 -14.80 3.77
C ASP A 75 5.01 -15.10 5.22
N VAL A 76 4.39 -14.10 5.85
CA VAL A 76 3.99 -14.12 7.26
C VAL A 76 2.61 -13.48 7.47
N THR A 77 1.93 -13.87 8.54
CA THR A 77 0.73 -13.19 9.03
C THR A 77 1.07 -12.36 10.26
N VAL A 78 0.70 -11.08 10.27
CA VAL A 78 0.83 -10.19 11.43
C VAL A 78 -0.57 -9.82 11.92
N VAL A 79 -0.84 -10.08 13.20
CA VAL A 79 -2.11 -9.77 13.85
C VAL A 79 -1.85 -8.68 14.89
N VAL A 80 -2.48 -7.51 14.70
CA VAL A 80 -2.42 -6.38 15.63
C VAL A 80 -3.76 -6.26 16.34
N SER A 81 -3.81 -6.72 17.58
CA SER A 81 -5.01 -6.67 18.41
C SER A 81 -5.04 -5.38 19.24
N GLY A 82 -6.24 -4.85 19.47
CA GLY A 82 -6.46 -3.61 20.19
C GLY A 82 -6.54 -2.36 19.30
N LYS A 83 -6.77 -1.23 19.95
CA LYS A 83 -6.98 0.07 19.31
C LYS A 83 -5.71 0.90 19.39
N PHE A 84 -5.19 1.36 18.25
CA PHE A 84 -3.91 2.05 18.14
C PHE A 84 -3.99 3.30 17.26
N ASN A 85 -2.94 4.13 17.29
CA ASN A 85 -2.92 5.41 16.62
C ASN A 85 -2.78 5.24 15.10
N SER A 86 -1.68 4.63 14.65
CA SER A 86 -1.34 4.48 13.23
C SER A 86 -0.54 3.21 12.97
N ILE A 87 -0.56 2.76 11.71
CA ILE A 87 0.27 1.67 11.21
C ILE A 87 0.94 2.07 9.89
N LEU A 88 2.23 1.76 9.78
CA LEU A 88 2.98 1.81 8.53
C LEU A 88 3.51 0.40 8.22
N VAL A 89 3.13 -0.12 7.06
CA VAL A 89 3.62 -1.38 6.50
C VAL A 89 4.54 -1.05 5.34
N ASP A 90 5.85 -1.21 5.55
CA ASP A 90 6.88 -0.81 4.60
C ASP A 90 7.68 -2.01 4.09
N ASN A 91 7.85 -2.07 2.78
CA ASN A 91 8.74 -3.03 2.10
C ASN A 91 8.43 -4.51 2.43
N CYS A 92 7.16 -4.82 2.72
CA CYS A 92 6.68 -6.17 3.04
C CYS A 92 6.21 -6.92 1.77
N LYS A 93 6.29 -8.24 1.79
CA LYS A 93 5.95 -9.08 0.63
C LYS A 93 5.14 -10.32 1.01
N LYS A 94 4.05 -10.62 0.31
CA LYS A 94 3.18 -11.78 0.63
C LYS A 94 2.73 -11.80 2.10
N THR A 95 2.53 -10.63 2.69
CA THR A 95 2.24 -10.49 4.11
C THR A 95 0.76 -10.22 4.31
N LYS A 96 0.17 -10.93 5.26
CA LYS A 96 -1.21 -10.69 5.71
C LYS A 96 -1.16 -9.83 6.97
N VAL A 97 -1.88 -8.71 6.98
CA VAL A 97 -1.96 -7.81 8.13
C VAL A 97 -3.40 -7.72 8.59
N LEU A 98 -3.68 -8.23 9.79
CA LEU A 98 -5.00 -8.19 10.40
C LEU A 98 -4.95 -7.22 11.58
N VAL A 99 -5.82 -6.23 11.60
CA VAL A 99 -5.87 -5.23 12.67
C VAL A 99 -7.27 -5.10 13.23
N ASP A 100 -7.41 -4.77 14.51
CA ASP A 100 -8.72 -4.45 15.09
C ASP A 100 -9.15 -3.03 14.70
N SER A 101 -8.56 -2.00 15.31
CA SER A 101 -8.92 -0.58 15.09
C SER A 101 -7.70 0.34 14.94
N CYS A 102 -7.64 1.08 13.83
CA CYS A 102 -6.63 2.12 13.56
C CYS A 102 -7.29 3.51 13.62
N MET A 103 -6.76 4.42 14.45
CA MET A 103 -7.40 5.72 14.70
C MET A 103 -7.09 6.81 13.68
N SER A 104 -5.95 6.69 13.00
CA SER A 104 -5.48 7.70 12.05
C SER A 104 -4.97 7.03 10.78
N THR A 105 -3.66 7.06 10.53
CA THR A 105 -3.07 6.64 9.26
C THR A 105 -2.85 5.13 9.23
N PHE A 106 -3.45 4.46 8.25
CA PHE A 106 -3.04 3.14 7.81
C PHE A 106 -2.32 3.27 6.48
N GLU A 107 -1.02 2.97 6.42
CA GLU A 107 -0.23 3.08 5.20
C GLU A 107 0.42 1.74 4.81
N VAL A 108 0.29 1.39 3.54
CA VAL A 108 0.99 0.28 2.88
C VAL A 108 1.90 0.88 1.82
N CYS A 109 3.21 0.84 2.04
CA CYS A 109 4.21 1.51 1.21
C CYS A 109 5.27 0.53 0.72
N ASN A 110 5.69 0.63 -0.54
CA ASN A 110 6.76 -0.19 -1.13
C ASN A 110 6.53 -1.72 -1.02
N CYS A 111 5.29 -2.17 -0.92
CA CYS A 111 4.98 -3.57 -0.64
C CYS A 111 4.66 -4.35 -1.91
N SER A 112 4.49 -5.67 -1.79
CA SER A 112 3.87 -6.47 -2.85
C SER A 112 3.09 -7.66 -2.32
N ARG A 113 2.01 -8.03 -3.03
CA ARG A 113 1.15 -9.19 -2.71
C ARG A 113 0.61 -9.14 -1.27
N MET A 114 0.10 -7.98 -0.86
CA MET A 114 -0.42 -7.74 0.48
C MET A 114 -1.87 -8.17 0.61
N GLN A 115 -2.24 -8.64 1.80
CA GLN A 115 -3.64 -8.74 2.22
C GLN A 115 -3.80 -7.97 3.53
N VAL A 116 -4.70 -6.99 3.55
CA VAL A 116 -4.97 -6.15 4.71
C VAL A 116 -6.41 -6.38 5.13
N GLN A 117 -6.64 -6.70 6.40
CA GLN A 117 -7.98 -6.84 6.96
C GLN A 117 -8.11 -5.98 8.22
N VAL A 118 -9.10 -5.10 8.21
CA VAL A 118 -9.51 -4.33 9.38
C VAL A 118 -10.77 -4.98 9.94
N LYS A 119 -10.77 -5.38 11.21
CA LYS A 119 -11.93 -6.06 11.82
C LYS A 119 -12.99 -5.08 12.28
N GLU A 120 -12.57 -3.94 12.82
CA GLU A 120 -13.46 -2.91 13.34
C GLU A 120 -13.39 -1.66 12.47
N SER A 121 -12.42 -0.77 12.66
CA SER A 121 -12.44 0.55 12.02
C SER A 121 -11.06 1.06 11.59
N ALA A 122 -11.03 1.80 10.49
CA ALA A 122 -9.93 2.66 10.08
C ALA A 122 -10.52 3.82 9.26
N PRO A 123 -10.16 5.09 9.52
CA PRO A 123 -10.73 6.23 8.80
C PRO A 123 -10.20 6.34 7.37
N SER A 124 -8.99 5.88 7.10
CA SER A 124 -8.44 5.82 5.75
C SER A 124 -7.34 4.78 5.61
N ILE A 125 -7.12 4.33 4.36
CA ILE A 125 -5.99 3.48 3.98
C ILE A 125 -5.24 4.14 2.81
N ALA A 126 -3.92 4.26 2.92
CA ALA A 126 -3.06 4.75 1.86
C ALA A 126 -2.23 3.59 1.28
N ILE A 127 -2.20 3.47 -0.05
CA ILE A 127 -1.46 2.44 -0.79
C ILE A 127 -0.48 3.13 -1.74
N ASP A 128 0.80 3.21 -1.35
CA ASP A 128 1.87 3.85 -2.13
C ASP A 128 2.89 2.83 -2.64
N LYS A 129 3.30 2.93 -3.90
CA LYS A 129 4.36 2.11 -4.51
C LYS A 129 4.18 0.60 -4.23
N THR A 130 2.96 0.10 -4.30
CA THR A 130 2.65 -1.28 -3.91
C THR A 130 2.01 -2.03 -5.07
N ASP A 131 2.55 -3.22 -5.39
CA ASP A 131 2.06 -4.09 -6.46
C ASP A 131 1.33 -5.31 -5.87
N GLY A 132 0.01 -5.33 -5.99
CA GLY A 132 -0.86 -6.33 -5.40
C GLY A 132 -1.21 -6.00 -3.94
N CYS A 133 -2.41 -5.48 -3.71
CA CYS A 133 -2.94 -5.20 -2.39
C CYS A 133 -4.44 -5.47 -2.34
N LEU A 134 -4.85 -6.46 -1.56
CA LEU A 134 -6.26 -6.77 -1.30
C LEU A 134 -6.65 -6.25 0.08
N VAL A 135 -7.59 -5.32 0.13
CA VAL A 135 -8.11 -4.72 1.36
C VAL A 135 -9.48 -5.29 1.68
N TYR A 136 -9.59 -6.02 2.79
CA TYR A 136 -10.85 -6.52 3.33
C TYR A 136 -11.47 -5.47 4.25
N LEU A 137 -12.66 -5.01 3.89
CA LEU A 137 -13.41 -4.01 4.65
C LEU A 137 -14.24 -4.66 5.76
N SER A 138 -14.40 -3.93 6.86
CA SER A 138 -15.39 -4.24 7.89
C SER A 138 -16.73 -3.56 7.59
N GLU A 139 -17.79 -4.03 8.25
CA GLU A 139 -19.09 -3.36 8.22
C GLU A 139 -19.03 -1.93 8.77
N GLN A 140 -18.20 -1.66 9.78
CA GLN A 140 -18.12 -0.31 10.36
C GLN A 140 -17.42 0.67 9.42
N MET A 141 -16.39 0.23 8.68
CA MET A 141 -15.77 1.07 7.65
C MET A 141 -16.74 1.38 6.51
N LEU A 142 -17.58 0.42 6.15
CA LEU A 142 -18.62 0.62 5.14
C LEU A 142 -19.73 1.57 5.60
N ALA A 143 -19.99 1.62 6.90
CA ALA A 143 -20.96 2.55 7.50
C ALA A 143 -20.40 3.96 7.71
N ASP A 144 -19.07 4.15 7.64
CA ASP A 144 -18.41 5.44 7.76
C ASP A 144 -18.32 6.15 6.40
N GLU A 145 -19.18 7.16 6.18
CA GLU A 145 -19.19 7.96 4.94
C GLU A 145 -17.87 8.72 4.69
N ALA A 146 -17.04 8.90 5.71
CA ALA A 146 -15.73 9.55 5.59
C ALA A 146 -14.60 8.57 5.26
N PHE A 147 -14.85 7.26 5.30
CA PHE A 147 -13.85 6.26 4.96
C PHE A 147 -13.36 6.44 3.53
N SER A 148 -12.04 6.41 3.33
CA SER A 148 -11.46 6.52 2.00
C SER A 148 -10.20 5.69 1.84
N ILE A 149 -9.96 5.25 0.59
CA ILE A 149 -8.69 4.66 0.18
C ILE A 149 -8.03 5.62 -0.80
N THR A 150 -6.76 5.92 -0.55
CA THR A 150 -5.91 6.69 -1.47
C THR A 150 -4.82 5.80 -2.02
N ALA A 151 -4.50 5.96 -3.30
CA ALA A 151 -3.49 5.16 -3.96
C ALA A 151 -2.57 6.03 -4.81
N ALA A 152 -1.27 5.70 -4.81
CA ALA A 152 -0.28 6.38 -5.61
C ALA A 152 0.77 5.38 -6.10
N LYS A 153 1.04 5.37 -7.41
CA LYS A 153 2.07 4.50 -8.02
C LYS A 153 1.93 3.02 -7.64
N SER A 154 0.70 2.55 -7.51
CA SER A 154 0.37 1.20 -7.06
C SER A 154 -0.44 0.48 -8.14
N SER A 155 -0.35 -0.85 -8.17
CA SER A 155 -1.03 -1.69 -9.16
C SER A 155 -1.67 -2.93 -8.53
N GLU A 156 -2.57 -3.61 -9.25
CA GLU A 156 -3.24 -4.85 -8.82
C GLU A 156 -3.98 -4.70 -7.47
N MET A 157 -4.58 -3.53 -7.26
CA MET A 157 -5.28 -3.21 -6.02
C MET A 157 -6.74 -3.64 -6.08
N ASN A 158 -7.22 -4.27 -5.02
CA ASN A 158 -8.61 -4.73 -4.88
C ASN A 158 -9.15 -4.40 -3.50
N VAL A 159 -10.46 -4.19 -3.43
CA VAL A 159 -11.23 -4.05 -2.20
C VAL A 159 -12.21 -5.21 -2.12
N SER A 160 -12.30 -5.80 -0.94
CA SER A 160 -13.11 -6.97 -0.64
C SER A 160 -14.21 -6.59 0.34
N PHE A 161 -15.46 -6.72 -0.10
CA PHE A 161 -16.66 -6.32 0.63
C PHE A 161 -17.29 -7.54 1.34
N PRO A 162 -17.66 -7.44 2.62
CA PRO A 162 -18.35 -8.50 3.37
C PRO A 162 -19.85 -8.60 2.99
N PHE A 163 -20.17 -8.66 1.70
CA PHE A 163 -21.55 -8.64 1.17
C PHE A 163 -21.94 -9.92 0.41
N GLY A 164 -21.09 -10.95 0.38
CA GLY A 164 -21.39 -12.18 -0.36
C GLY A 164 -22.41 -13.07 0.36
N PRO A 165 -23.12 -13.93 -0.39
CA PRO A 165 -23.95 -14.99 0.20
C PRO A 165 -23.11 -15.89 1.11
N ASP A 166 -23.71 -16.42 2.17
CA ASP A 166 -23.07 -17.41 3.07
C ASP A 166 -21.74 -16.94 3.73
N GLY A 167 -21.49 -15.62 3.77
CA GLY A 167 -20.27 -15.04 4.34
C GLY A 167 -19.12 -14.88 3.36
N ASP A 168 -19.37 -15.07 2.06
CA ASP A 168 -18.38 -14.81 1.02
C ASP A 168 -18.05 -13.31 0.92
N TYR A 169 -16.85 -13.00 0.40
CA TYR A 169 -16.46 -11.64 0.08
C TYR A 169 -16.65 -11.36 -1.41
N VAL A 170 -17.07 -10.13 -1.73
CA VAL A 170 -17.16 -9.64 -3.11
C VAL A 170 -15.98 -8.73 -3.37
N GLU A 171 -15.13 -9.07 -4.34
CA GLU A 171 -13.97 -8.25 -4.71
C GLU A 171 -14.31 -7.26 -5.83
N ARG A 172 -13.74 -6.06 -5.75
CA ARG A 172 -13.77 -5.03 -6.79
C ARG A 172 -12.37 -4.42 -6.97
N PRO A 173 -11.92 -4.21 -8.21
CA PRO A 173 -10.65 -3.54 -8.46
C PRO A 173 -10.72 -2.07 -8.08
N LEU A 174 -9.63 -1.54 -7.51
CA LEU A 174 -9.43 -0.10 -7.41
C LEU A 174 -8.85 0.42 -8.74
N PRO A 175 -9.41 1.49 -9.32
CA PRO A 175 -8.88 2.05 -10.56
C PRO A 175 -7.45 2.57 -10.41
N GLU A 176 -6.61 2.23 -11.38
CA GLU A 176 -5.20 2.64 -11.44
C GLU A 176 -4.83 3.34 -12.77
N GLN A 177 -5.77 3.44 -13.71
CA GLN A 177 -5.58 4.15 -14.98
C GLN A 177 -6.51 5.36 -15.10
N PHE A 178 -5.94 6.49 -15.50
CA PHE A 178 -6.64 7.76 -15.70
C PHE A 178 -6.46 8.26 -17.14
N VAL A 179 -7.51 8.89 -17.68
CA VAL A 179 -7.49 9.60 -18.95
C VAL A 179 -7.34 11.09 -18.66
N TYR A 180 -6.30 11.71 -19.24
CA TYR A 180 -6.04 13.13 -19.10
C TYR A 180 -6.55 13.90 -20.32
N LYS A 181 -7.37 14.92 -20.09
CA LYS A 181 -7.89 15.81 -21.14
C LYS A 181 -7.24 17.18 -21.02
N ILE A 182 -6.61 17.62 -22.10
CA ILE A 182 -5.94 18.93 -22.21
C ILE A 182 -6.88 19.86 -22.98
N ASN A 183 -7.26 20.99 -22.38
CA ASN A 183 -8.14 21.97 -23.00
C ASN A 183 -7.40 23.31 -23.18
N THR A 184 -7.33 23.78 -24.44
CA THR A 184 -6.73 25.06 -24.84
C THR A 184 -7.76 26.04 -25.41
N SER A 185 -9.04 25.66 -25.44
CA SER A 185 -10.14 26.46 -26.02
C SER A 185 -10.78 27.45 -25.04
N GLY A 186 -10.46 27.34 -23.74
CA GLY A 186 -10.90 28.27 -22.69
C GLY A 186 -10.04 29.53 -22.60
N ALA A 187 -10.37 30.41 -21.66
CA ALA A 187 -9.59 31.62 -21.37
C ALA A 187 -8.16 31.29 -20.89
N GLU A 188 -7.97 30.13 -20.24
CA GLU A 188 -6.67 29.62 -19.79
C GLU A 188 -6.53 28.13 -20.13
N PRO A 189 -5.31 27.64 -20.48
CA PRO A 189 -5.06 26.22 -20.63
C PRO A 189 -5.37 25.45 -19.34
N SER A 190 -6.01 24.29 -19.47
CA SER A 190 -6.38 23.45 -18.31
C SER A 190 -6.17 21.96 -18.60
N VAL A 191 -5.99 21.20 -17.51
CA VAL A 191 -5.89 19.74 -17.53
C VAL A 191 -6.94 19.17 -16.57
N SER A 192 -7.67 18.16 -17.03
CA SER A 192 -8.60 17.38 -16.20
C SER A 192 -8.28 15.89 -16.31
N ALA A 193 -8.72 15.11 -15.33
CA ALA A 193 -8.52 13.67 -15.30
C ALA A 193 -9.84 12.95 -14.98
N GLU A 194 -10.07 11.83 -15.65
CA GLU A 194 -11.18 10.92 -15.40
C GLU A 194 -10.64 9.50 -15.24
N ILE A 195 -11.35 8.64 -14.51
CA ILE A 195 -11.01 7.22 -14.43
C ILE A 195 -11.24 6.60 -15.81
N SER A 196 -10.33 5.72 -16.25
CA SER A 196 -10.44 5.01 -17.52
C SER A 196 -11.72 4.18 -17.60
N GLU A 197 -12.35 4.13 -18.78
CA GLU A 197 -13.57 3.34 -19.02
C GLU A 197 -13.38 1.83 -18.78
N LEU A 198 -12.12 1.36 -18.72
CA LEU A 198 -11.80 -0.02 -18.35
C LEU A 198 -12.36 -0.44 -16.98
N TYR A 199 -12.71 0.52 -16.11
CA TYR A 199 -13.29 0.28 -14.79
C TYR A 199 -14.80 0.52 -14.72
N SER A 200 -15.50 0.69 -15.86
CA SER A 200 -16.93 1.04 -15.89
C SER A 200 -17.88 -0.17 -15.88
N SER A 201 -17.37 -1.38 -15.68
CA SER A 201 -18.11 -2.65 -15.70
C SER A 201 -18.41 -3.22 -14.32
#